data_AF-K1YER5-F1
#
_entry.id   AF-K1YER5-F1
#
_cell.length_a   1.000
_cell.length_b   1.000
_cell.length_c   1.000
_cell.angle_alpha   90.00
_cell.angle_beta   90.00
_cell.angle_gamma   90.00
#
_symmetry.space_group_name_H-M   'P 1'
#
loop_
_entity.id
_entity.type
_entity.pdbx_description
1 polymer ?
#
loop_
_entity_poly.entity_id
_entity_poly.type
_entity_poly.pdbx_seq_one_letter_code
_entity_poly.pdbx_strand_id
1 'polypeptide(L)'
;MIGIIENQAPTRHLKLMVPVAAGEIRPSPGPENQQDIAKIALIERHRGTGRVQVALVSGFGFSEKCAVASTVAHDCHHLLVIGTDEECMARAANRLAETGGGQVVVRDGAIIGEVRLPIAGLMSDERADIVAAQAASVLEGFRACGCTLSNPNMQLSLLALVVIPELRISDRGLVDVTRQQCIPVVEE
;
A
#
# COMPACT_ATOMS: atom_id res chain seq x y z
N MET A 1 -10.22 -7.32 7.24
CA MET A 1 -9.01 -6.62 6.75
C MET A 1 -8.05 -7.57 6.05
N ILE A 2 -7.15 -7.06 5.23
CA ILE A 2 -6.19 -7.88 4.46
C ILE A 2 -5.02 -8.27 5.37
N GLY A 3 -4.78 -9.57 5.57
CA GLY A 3 -3.62 -10.08 6.29
C GLY A 3 -2.53 -10.59 5.34
N ILE A 4 -1.32 -10.06 5.47
CA ILE A 4 -0.17 -10.50 4.68
C ILE A 4 0.34 -11.84 5.23
N ILE A 5 0.73 -12.72 4.33
CA ILE A 5 1.48 -13.93 4.63
C ILE A 5 2.86 -13.75 4.01
N GLU A 6 3.89 -13.63 4.83
CA GLU A 6 5.24 -13.39 4.31
C GLU A 6 5.65 -14.47 3.29
N ASN A 7 6.28 -14.03 2.19
CA ASN A 7 6.77 -14.87 1.09
C ASN A 7 5.69 -15.70 0.38
N GLN A 8 4.43 -15.28 0.46
CA GLN A 8 3.31 -15.94 -0.22
C GLN A 8 2.44 -14.90 -0.92
N ALA A 9 1.98 -15.23 -2.14
CA ALA A 9 1.05 -14.37 -2.86
C ALA A 9 -0.35 -14.30 -2.21
N PRO A 10 -0.93 -15.40 -1.68
CA PRO A 10 -2.20 -15.36 -0.94
C PRO A 10 -2.19 -14.44 0.29
N THR A 11 -3.37 -13.95 0.65
CA THR A 11 -3.61 -13.16 1.86
C THR A 11 -4.51 -13.95 2.82
N ARG A 12 -4.71 -13.44 4.04
CA ARG A 12 -5.74 -13.91 4.97
C ARG A 12 -6.87 -12.90 5.08
N HIS A 13 -8.11 -13.37 5.18
CA HIS A 13 -9.21 -12.55 5.67
C HIS A 13 -9.17 -12.46 7.22
N LEU A 14 -8.54 -11.40 7.74
CA LEU A 14 -8.48 -11.15 9.19
C LEU A 14 -9.71 -10.37 9.67
N LYS A 15 -10.30 -10.79 10.79
CA LYS A 15 -11.35 -10.06 11.51
C LYS A 15 -10.84 -9.70 12.90
N LEU A 16 -10.80 -8.40 13.21
CA LEU A 16 -10.24 -7.87 14.44
C LEU A 16 -11.14 -6.75 14.98
N MET A 17 -11.24 -6.66 16.29
CA MET A 17 -11.83 -5.50 16.95
C MET A 17 -10.84 -4.35 16.91
N VAL A 18 -11.23 -3.26 16.25
CA VAL A 18 -10.41 -2.06 16.09
C VAL A 18 -11.04 -0.88 16.83
N PRO A 19 -10.24 -0.06 17.53
CA PRO A 19 -10.76 1.11 18.21
C PRO A 19 -11.21 2.16 17.18
N VAL A 20 -12.38 2.76 17.43
CA VAL A 20 -12.90 3.89 16.67
C VAL A 20 -12.73 5.15 17.51
N ALA A 21 -12.08 6.16 16.95
CA ALA A 21 -11.88 7.46 17.60
C ALA A 21 -12.43 8.56 16.68
N ALA A 22 -13.33 9.39 17.20
CA ALA A 22 -13.97 10.48 16.44
C ALA A 22 -14.66 10.01 15.13
N GLY A 23 -15.22 8.80 15.12
CA GLY A 23 -15.89 8.24 13.94
C GLY A 23 -14.95 7.60 12.91
N GLU A 24 -13.65 7.55 13.19
CA GLU A 24 -12.64 6.99 12.28
C GLU A 24 -11.90 5.82 12.92
N ILE A 25 -11.59 4.82 12.11
CA ILE A 25 -10.62 3.78 12.47
C ILE A 25 -9.23 4.36 12.22
N ARG A 26 -8.41 4.42 13.26
CA ARG A 26 -7.02 4.87 13.15
C ARG A 26 -6.09 3.68 12.90
N PRO A 27 -5.03 3.86 12.09
CA PRO A 27 -3.94 2.90 12.05
C PRO A 27 -3.40 2.65 13.46
N SER A 28 -2.93 1.44 13.69
CA SER A 28 -2.20 1.06 14.90
C SER A 28 -0.82 0.61 14.41
N PRO A 29 0.23 1.45 14.51
CA PRO A 29 1.59 1.01 14.22
C PRO A 29 2.02 -0.08 15.22
N GLY A 30 3.05 -0.90 14.91
CA GLY A 30 3.59 -1.82 15.93
C GLY A 30 4.81 -2.63 15.49
N PRO A 31 5.84 -2.71 16.34
CA PRO A 31 6.00 -3.89 17.20
C PRO A 31 6.00 -3.62 18.73
N GLU A 32 5.78 -4.70 19.50
CA GLU A 32 5.49 -4.82 20.94
C GLU A 32 4.10 -4.30 21.40
N ASN A 33 3.20 -5.25 21.70
CA ASN A 33 1.85 -5.07 22.28
C ASN A 33 0.82 -4.21 21.50
N GLN A 34 1.11 -3.82 20.24
CA GLN A 34 0.17 -3.09 19.38
C GLN A 34 -0.24 -3.90 18.14
N GLN A 35 -1.46 -3.70 17.66
CA GLN A 35 -1.99 -4.39 16.48
C GLN A 35 -1.31 -3.80 15.24
N ASP A 36 -0.55 -4.57 14.46
CA ASP A 36 0.08 -4.12 13.19
C ASP A 36 -1.00 -3.83 12.13
N ILE A 37 -1.55 -2.61 12.14
CA ILE A 37 -2.66 -2.18 11.29
C ILE A 37 -2.27 -0.88 10.58
N ALA A 38 -2.09 -0.98 9.27
CA ALA A 38 -1.96 0.15 8.36
C ALA A 38 -3.27 0.37 7.58
N LYS A 39 -3.49 1.60 7.13
CA LYS A 39 -4.49 1.89 6.09
C LYS A 39 -3.93 1.52 4.73
N ILE A 40 -4.82 1.11 3.83
CA ILE A 40 -4.55 0.93 2.41
C ILE A 40 -5.57 1.73 1.61
N ALA A 41 -5.10 2.52 0.65
CA ALA A 41 -5.92 3.30 -0.25
C ALA A 41 -5.57 2.95 -1.69
N LEU A 42 -6.58 2.64 -2.50
CA LEU A 42 -6.46 2.45 -3.93
C LEU A 42 -7.18 3.59 -4.64
N ILE A 43 -6.45 4.30 -5.49
CA ILE A 43 -6.90 5.49 -6.21
C ILE A 43 -6.94 5.17 -7.71
N GLU A 44 -8.13 5.27 -8.29
CA GLU A 44 -8.34 5.08 -9.72
C GLU A 44 -7.66 6.21 -10.50
N ARG A 45 -6.79 5.85 -11.47
CA ARG A 45 -5.92 6.81 -12.15
C ARG A 45 -5.95 6.78 -13.67
N HIS A 46 -6.69 5.86 -14.28
CA HIS A 46 -6.73 5.66 -15.74
C HIS A 46 -7.86 6.43 -16.40
N ARG A 47 -8.94 6.67 -15.66
CA ARG A 47 -10.14 7.39 -16.16
C ARG A 47 -10.35 8.73 -15.48
N GLY A 48 -9.50 9.10 -14.52
CA GLY A 48 -9.59 10.37 -13.80
C GLY A 48 -10.87 10.48 -12.97
N THR A 49 -11.42 9.36 -12.48
CA THR A 49 -12.70 9.37 -11.74
C THR A 49 -12.59 9.97 -10.35
N GLY A 50 -11.36 10.13 -9.82
CA GLY A 50 -11.12 10.56 -8.44
C GLY A 50 -11.57 9.54 -7.39
N ARG A 51 -11.95 8.32 -7.80
CA ARG A 51 -12.46 7.31 -6.88
C ARG A 51 -11.32 6.79 -6.02
N VAL A 52 -11.54 6.81 -4.70
CA VAL A 52 -10.64 6.26 -3.69
C VAL A 52 -11.37 5.17 -2.92
N GLN A 53 -10.75 4.02 -2.80
CA GLN A 53 -11.21 2.92 -1.96
C GLN A 53 -10.23 2.76 -0.81
N VAL A 54 -10.73 2.76 0.42
CA VAL A 54 -9.91 2.66 1.63
C VAL A 54 -10.27 1.38 2.37
N ALA A 55 -9.26 0.65 2.84
CA ALA A 55 -9.40 -0.51 3.70
C ALA A 55 -8.25 -0.56 4.71
N LEU A 56 -8.10 -1.70 5.39
CA LEU A 56 -7.03 -1.96 6.35
C LEU A 56 -6.17 -3.14 5.90
N VAL A 57 -4.87 -3.08 6.19
CA VAL A 57 -3.90 -4.14 5.92
C VAL A 57 -3.01 -4.37 7.16
N SER A 58 -2.65 -5.63 7.40
CA SER A 58 -1.78 -6.07 8.49
C SER A 58 -0.67 -6.96 7.96
N GLY A 59 0.50 -6.90 8.60
CA GLY A 59 1.67 -7.73 8.32
C GLY A 59 2.84 -6.97 7.68
N PHE A 60 2.75 -5.64 7.51
CA PHE A 60 3.91 -4.84 7.08
C PHE A 60 4.83 -4.48 8.25
N GLY A 61 4.35 -4.49 9.50
CA GLY A 61 5.14 -4.17 10.68
C GLY A 61 5.58 -2.70 10.75
N PHE A 62 4.82 -1.78 10.17
CA PHE A 62 5.17 -0.36 10.23
C PHE A 62 5.08 0.15 11.68
N SER A 63 6.20 0.70 12.18
CA SER A 63 6.31 1.30 13.52
C SER A 63 6.29 2.83 13.48
N GLU A 64 6.70 3.40 12.37
CA GLU A 64 6.88 4.85 12.22
C GLU A 64 5.65 5.51 11.62
N LYS A 65 5.56 6.84 11.72
CA LYS A 65 4.61 7.65 10.94
C LYS A 65 5.05 7.71 9.50
N CYS A 66 4.46 6.87 8.66
CA CYS A 66 4.95 6.74 7.31
C CYS A 66 3.88 6.25 6.33
N ALA A 67 4.22 6.35 5.04
CA ALA A 67 3.46 5.78 3.95
C ALA A 67 4.35 5.33 2.81
N VAL A 68 3.90 4.32 2.07
CA VAL A 68 4.48 3.89 0.81
C VAL A 68 3.41 3.93 -0.26
N ALA A 69 3.70 4.58 -1.38
CA ALA A 69 2.85 4.57 -2.56
C ALA A 69 3.53 3.84 -3.73
N SER A 70 2.73 3.21 -4.57
CA SER A 70 3.16 2.50 -5.78
C SER A 70 2.13 2.62 -6.88
N THR A 71 2.56 2.88 -8.11
CA THR A 71 1.74 2.71 -9.31
C THR A 71 1.88 1.33 -9.95
N VAL A 72 2.83 0.53 -9.46
CA VAL A 72 2.97 -0.89 -9.79
C VAL A 72 2.11 -1.67 -8.79
N ALA A 73 0.83 -1.83 -9.14
CA ALA A 73 -0.14 -2.63 -8.39
C ALA A 73 -0.81 -3.64 -9.33
N HIS A 74 -0.38 -4.89 -9.29
CA HIS A 74 -0.81 -5.93 -10.22
C HIS A 74 -2.32 -6.17 -10.14
N ASP A 75 -3.07 -6.31 -11.23
CA ASP A 75 -2.69 -6.08 -12.64
C ASP A 75 -3.38 -4.84 -13.25
N CYS A 76 -4.29 -4.20 -12.51
CA CYS A 76 -4.95 -2.99 -12.97
C CYS A 76 -4.04 -1.76 -12.88
N HIS A 77 -2.96 -1.83 -12.10
CA HIS A 77 -1.96 -0.78 -11.92
C HIS A 77 -2.58 0.57 -11.57
N HIS A 78 -3.53 0.58 -10.63
CA HIS A 78 -3.99 1.80 -9.97
C HIS A 78 -2.93 2.34 -9.00
N LEU A 79 -3.11 3.57 -8.52
CA LEU A 79 -2.23 4.12 -7.50
C LEU A 79 -2.62 3.50 -6.15
N LEU A 80 -1.71 2.74 -5.56
CA LEU A 80 -1.89 2.09 -4.28
C LEU A 80 -1.03 2.77 -3.23
N VAL A 81 -1.60 3.07 -2.07
CA VAL A 81 -0.90 3.71 -0.96
C VAL A 81 -1.19 2.93 0.32
N ILE A 82 -0.16 2.59 1.08
CA ILE A 82 -0.27 2.01 2.41
C ILE A 82 0.40 2.92 3.43
N GLY A 83 -0.09 2.99 4.65
CA GLY A 83 0.57 3.82 5.67
C GLY A 83 -0.11 3.82 7.03
N THR A 84 0.62 4.34 7.99
CA THR A 84 0.21 4.56 9.38
C THR A 84 -0.18 6.02 9.65
N ASP A 85 0.12 6.91 8.70
CA ASP A 85 -0.14 8.34 8.81
C ASP A 85 -0.74 8.87 7.50
N GLU A 86 -1.92 9.48 7.59
CA GLU A 86 -2.69 9.89 6.41
C GLU A 86 -2.09 11.08 5.67
N GLU A 87 -1.40 11.97 6.37
CA GLU A 87 -0.69 13.09 5.74
C GLU A 87 0.48 12.56 4.90
N CYS A 88 1.24 11.60 5.43
CA CYS A 88 2.25 10.88 4.68
C CYS A 88 1.64 10.16 3.46
N MET A 89 0.48 9.51 3.61
CA MET A 89 -0.22 8.82 2.52
C MET A 89 -0.62 9.80 1.40
N ALA A 90 -1.23 10.93 1.76
CA ALA A 90 -1.61 11.96 0.80
C ALA A 90 -0.38 12.53 0.07
N ARG A 91 0.70 12.80 0.80
CA ARG A 91 1.96 13.30 0.23
C ARG A 91 2.61 12.30 -0.72
N ALA A 92 2.61 11.01 -0.38
CA ALA A 92 3.10 9.94 -1.23
C ALA A 92 2.27 9.81 -2.52
N ALA A 93 0.94 9.86 -2.41
CA ALA A 93 0.03 9.84 -3.55
C ALA A 93 0.28 11.01 -4.52
N ASN A 94 0.33 12.23 -3.98
CA ASN A 94 0.54 13.45 -4.76
C ASN A 94 1.91 13.44 -5.44
N ARG A 95 2.95 12.97 -4.75
CA ARG A 95 4.28 12.85 -5.33
C ARG A 95 4.32 11.93 -6.55
N LEU A 96 3.61 10.79 -6.52
CA LEU A 96 3.54 9.91 -7.69
C LEU A 96 2.71 10.51 -8.83
N ALA A 97 1.68 11.31 -8.52
CA ALA A 97 0.96 12.07 -9.53
C ALA A 97 1.87 13.11 -10.22
N GLU A 98 2.72 13.80 -9.46
CA GLU A 98 3.68 14.79 -9.98
C GLU A 98 4.79 14.16 -10.85
N THR A 99 5.29 12.99 -10.47
CA THR A 99 6.44 12.37 -11.12
C THR A 99 6.09 11.45 -12.29
N GLY A 100 4.79 11.22 -12.55
CA GLY A 100 4.30 10.32 -13.61
C GLY A 100 4.23 8.85 -13.19
N GLY A 101 4.37 8.56 -11.90
CA GLY A 101 4.33 7.23 -11.30
C GLY A 101 5.71 6.69 -10.91
N GLY A 102 5.69 5.50 -10.33
CA GLY A 102 6.83 4.90 -9.65
C GLY A 102 6.46 4.36 -8.27
N GLN A 103 7.40 4.45 -7.35
CA GLN A 103 7.16 4.19 -5.93
C GLN A 103 7.85 5.25 -5.08
N VAL A 104 7.25 5.60 -3.96
CA VAL A 104 7.80 6.57 -3.02
C VAL A 104 7.51 6.16 -1.59
N VAL A 105 8.47 6.38 -0.71
CA VAL A 105 8.36 6.21 0.74
C VAL A 105 8.43 7.57 1.40
N VAL A 106 7.43 7.88 2.22
CA VAL A 106 7.36 9.10 3.03
C VAL A 106 7.38 8.72 4.49
N ARG A 107 8.26 9.32 5.29
CA ARG A 107 8.30 9.17 6.75
C ARG A 107 8.41 10.53 7.40
N ASP A 108 7.63 10.77 8.44
CA ASP A 108 7.61 12.06 9.18
C ASP A 108 7.46 13.27 8.24
N GLY A 109 6.64 13.13 7.19
CA GLY A 109 6.44 14.19 6.21
C GLY A 109 7.65 14.47 5.30
N ALA A 110 8.64 13.58 5.21
CA ALA A 110 9.80 13.68 4.31
C ALA A 110 9.85 12.49 3.34
N ILE A 111 10.24 12.72 2.08
CA ILE A 111 10.48 11.62 1.11
C ILE A 111 11.85 11.02 1.45
N ILE A 112 11.88 9.72 1.75
CA ILE A 112 13.11 9.02 2.17
C ILE A 112 13.56 7.95 1.18
N GLY A 113 12.72 7.61 0.19
CA GLY A 113 13.05 6.69 -0.89
C GLY A 113 12.12 6.93 -2.07
N GLU A 114 12.63 6.86 -3.30
CA GLU A 114 11.86 7.12 -4.51
C GLU A 114 12.48 6.39 -5.72
N VAL A 115 11.62 5.75 -6.52
CA VAL A 115 11.93 5.31 -7.87
C VAL A 115 10.93 5.87 -8.85
N ARG A 116 11.41 6.56 -9.87
CA ARG A 116 10.55 7.22 -10.86
C ARG A 116 10.34 6.31 -12.06
N LEU A 117 9.09 6.08 -12.41
CA LEU A 117 8.67 5.25 -13.54
C LEU A 117 7.72 6.04 -14.45
N PRO A 118 8.18 7.13 -15.10
CA PRO A 118 7.30 8.07 -15.80
C PRO A 118 6.54 7.45 -16.99
N ILE A 119 7.01 6.34 -17.55
CA ILE A 119 6.34 5.67 -18.66
C ILE A 119 5.24 4.78 -18.08
N ALA A 120 3.99 5.24 -18.21
CA ALA A 120 2.77 4.59 -17.70
C ALA A 120 2.74 4.32 -16.18
N GLY A 121 3.67 4.88 -15.41
CA GLY A 121 3.86 4.52 -14.00
C GLY A 121 4.49 3.14 -13.79
N LEU A 122 5.12 2.55 -14.82
CA LEU A 122 5.63 1.17 -14.81
C LEU A 122 7.08 1.05 -15.26
N MET A 123 7.55 1.94 -16.13
CA MET A 123 8.89 1.90 -16.70
C MET A 123 9.59 3.25 -16.60
N SER A 124 10.92 3.22 -16.59
CA SER A 124 11.79 4.39 -16.65
C SER A 124 12.55 4.42 -17.97
N ASP A 125 12.84 5.63 -18.44
CA ASP A 125 13.74 5.93 -19.55
C ASP A 125 15.20 6.12 -19.10
N GLU A 126 15.46 6.08 -17.79
CA GLU A 126 16.80 6.13 -17.21
C GLU A 126 17.57 4.83 -17.39
N ARG A 127 18.89 4.90 -17.18
CA ARG A 127 19.75 3.71 -17.18
C ARG A 127 19.40 2.76 -16.02
N ALA A 128 19.54 1.45 -16.27
CA ALA A 128 19.19 0.42 -15.30
C ALA A 128 19.93 0.54 -13.95
N ASP A 129 21.18 0.99 -13.94
CA ASP A 129 21.97 1.21 -12.72
C ASP A 129 21.39 2.36 -11.87
N ILE A 130 20.89 3.42 -12.50
CA ILE A 130 20.20 4.52 -11.83
C ILE A 130 18.88 4.04 -11.23
N VAL A 131 18.07 3.32 -12.02
CA VAL A 131 16.78 2.77 -11.57
C VAL A 131 16.98 1.77 -10.43
N ALA A 132 18.03 0.95 -10.48
CA ALA A 132 18.35 0.00 -9.42
C ALA A 132 18.71 0.70 -8.09
N ALA A 133 19.51 1.78 -8.15
CA ALA A 133 19.85 2.57 -6.96
C ALA A 133 18.61 3.26 -6.36
N GLN A 134 17.73 3.78 -7.22
CA GLN A 134 16.44 4.34 -6.81
C GLN A 134 15.53 3.28 -6.15
N ALA A 135 15.37 2.12 -6.77
CA ALA A 135 14.60 1.01 -6.21
C ALA A 135 15.17 0.51 -4.87
N ALA A 136 16.50 0.48 -4.72
CA ALA A 136 17.14 0.19 -3.44
C ALA A 136 16.77 1.22 -2.37
N SER A 137 16.70 2.51 -2.69
CA SER A 137 16.25 3.54 -1.74
C SER A 137 14.83 3.32 -1.23
N VAL A 138 13.93 2.77 -2.06
CA VAL A 138 12.56 2.40 -1.66
C VAL A 138 12.59 1.25 -0.66
N LEU A 139 13.42 0.22 -0.89
CA LEU A 139 13.58 -0.90 0.03
C LEU A 139 14.17 -0.47 1.37
N GLU A 140 15.17 0.41 1.38
CA GLU A 140 15.67 1.01 2.62
C GLU A 140 14.61 1.87 3.31
N GLY A 141 13.77 2.56 2.54
CA GLY A 141 12.62 3.31 3.06
C GLY A 141 11.62 2.41 3.79
N PHE A 142 11.27 1.24 3.24
CA PHE A 142 10.43 0.26 3.94
C PHE A 142 11.03 -0.12 5.30
N ARG A 143 12.34 -0.42 5.36
CA ARG A 143 13.02 -0.75 6.62
C ARG A 143 13.01 0.42 7.59
N ALA A 144 13.22 1.64 7.10
CA ALA A 144 13.18 2.86 7.88
C ALA A 144 11.78 3.21 8.43
N CYS A 145 10.72 2.57 7.92
CA CYS A 145 9.36 2.58 8.46
C CYS A 145 9.09 1.48 9.51
N GLY A 146 10.05 0.59 9.78
CA GLY A 146 9.90 -0.56 10.67
C GLY A 146 9.59 -1.88 9.97
N CYS A 147 9.45 -1.90 8.64
CA CYS A 147 9.10 -3.12 7.92
C CYS A 147 10.24 -4.15 7.96
N THR A 148 9.93 -5.36 8.44
CA THR A 148 10.86 -6.48 8.54
C THR A 148 10.64 -7.55 7.46
N LEU A 149 9.66 -7.37 6.58
CA LEU A 149 9.39 -8.32 5.51
C LEU A 149 10.60 -8.42 4.58
N SER A 150 10.87 -9.64 4.13
CA SER A 150 11.91 -9.92 3.12
C SER A 150 11.62 -9.29 1.76
N ASN A 151 10.36 -9.31 1.30
CA ASN A 151 9.93 -8.83 -0.02
C ASN A 151 8.72 -7.89 0.04
N PRO A 152 8.80 -6.74 0.74
CA PRO A 152 7.65 -5.87 0.99
C PRO A 152 7.09 -5.25 -0.30
N ASN A 153 7.95 -4.97 -1.27
CA ASN A 153 7.56 -4.39 -2.55
C ASN A 153 6.68 -5.34 -3.38
N MET A 154 7.04 -6.62 -3.42
CA MET A 154 6.23 -7.65 -4.07
C MET A 154 4.90 -7.84 -3.32
N GLN A 155 4.93 -7.81 -1.99
CA GLN A 155 3.71 -7.92 -1.21
C GLN A 155 2.73 -6.79 -1.52
N LEU A 156 3.22 -5.54 -1.53
CA LEU A 156 2.43 -4.36 -1.88
C LEU A 156 1.82 -4.48 -3.28
N SER A 157 2.61 -4.89 -4.27
CA SER A 157 2.14 -4.95 -5.66
C SER A 157 1.00 -5.96 -5.86
N LEU A 158 0.95 -7.03 -5.05
CA LEU A 158 -0.07 -8.07 -5.14
C LEU A 158 -1.37 -7.76 -4.40
N LEU A 159 -1.43 -6.72 -3.55
CA LEU A 159 -2.65 -6.44 -2.75
C LEU A 159 -3.86 -6.04 -3.61
N ALA A 160 -3.62 -5.58 -4.84
CA ALA A 160 -4.65 -5.24 -5.81
C ALA A 160 -4.98 -6.36 -6.81
N LEU A 161 -4.34 -7.53 -6.70
CA LEU A 161 -4.46 -8.60 -7.69
C LEU A 161 -5.67 -9.48 -7.43
N VAL A 162 -6.84 -9.03 -7.88
CA VAL A 162 -8.17 -9.65 -7.67
C VAL A 162 -8.43 -10.98 -8.40
N VAL A 163 -7.36 -11.73 -8.72
CA VAL A 163 -7.42 -13.07 -9.32
C VAL A 163 -6.74 -14.14 -8.46
N ILE A 164 -6.10 -13.74 -7.37
CA ILE A 164 -5.51 -14.64 -6.38
C ILE A 164 -6.46 -14.75 -5.17
N PRO A 165 -6.64 -15.95 -4.57
CA PRO A 165 -7.60 -16.17 -3.50
C PRO A 165 -7.52 -15.22 -2.30
N GLU A 166 -8.60 -15.28 -1.52
CA GLU A 166 -8.87 -14.49 -0.32
C GLU A 166 -9.09 -12.99 -0.60
N LEU A 167 -8.49 -12.10 0.20
CA LEU A 167 -8.95 -10.73 0.34
C LEU A 167 -8.00 -9.75 -0.38
N ARG A 168 -8.56 -8.89 -1.24
CA ARG A 168 -7.85 -7.90 -2.05
C ARG A 168 -8.58 -6.56 -2.06
N ILE A 169 -7.89 -5.49 -2.45
CA ILE A 169 -8.53 -4.19 -2.71
C ILE A 169 -8.59 -3.92 -4.22
N SER A 170 -9.67 -3.28 -4.69
CA SER A 170 -9.85 -2.86 -6.08
C SER A 170 -10.41 -1.45 -6.14
N ASP A 171 -10.56 -0.90 -7.34
CA ASP A 171 -11.31 0.35 -7.60
C ASP A 171 -12.82 0.24 -7.30
N ARG A 172 -13.30 -0.97 -6.98
CA ARG A 172 -14.68 -1.25 -6.59
C ARG A 172 -14.86 -1.47 -5.08
N GLY A 173 -13.77 -1.51 -4.32
CA GLY A 173 -13.75 -1.73 -2.87
C GLY A 173 -12.95 -2.95 -2.46
N LEU A 174 -13.21 -3.42 -1.23
CA LEU A 174 -12.61 -4.64 -0.66
C LEU A 174 -13.30 -5.88 -1.27
N VAL A 175 -12.53 -6.80 -1.84
CA VAL A 175 -13.02 -7.94 -2.62
C VAL A 175 -12.65 -9.24 -1.92
N ASP A 176 -13.65 -10.05 -1.61
CA ASP A 176 -13.49 -11.48 -1.33
C ASP A 176 -13.43 -12.20 -2.68
N VAL A 177 -12.21 -12.55 -3.11
CA VAL A 177 -11.95 -13.15 -4.43
C VAL A 177 -12.51 -14.57 -4.50
N THR A 178 -12.49 -15.31 -3.38
CA THR A 178 -13.04 -16.67 -3.29
C THR A 178 -14.54 -16.67 -3.53
N ARG A 179 -15.26 -15.68 -2.97
CA ARG A 179 -16.71 -15.50 -3.14
C ARG A 179 -17.09 -14.59 -4.31
N GLN A 180 -16.11 -14.01 -5.01
CA GLN A 180 -16.28 -13.08 -6.12
C GLN A 180 -17.21 -11.91 -5.82
N GLN A 181 -17.11 -11.32 -4.62
CA GLN A 181 -17.99 -10.23 -4.20
C GLN A 181 -17.21 -9.12 -3.47
N CYS A 182 -17.70 -7.90 -3.60
CA CYS A 182 -17.26 -6.80 -2.74
C CYS A 182 -17.90 -6.97 -1.36
N ILE A 183 -17.13 -6.76 -0.31
CA ILE A 183 -17.58 -6.84 1.09
C ILE A 183 -17.31 -5.51 1.81
N PRO A 184 -18.06 -5.17 2.86
CA PRO A 184 -17.77 -3.98 3.65
C PRO A 184 -16.45 -4.14 4.41
N VAL A 185 -15.79 -3.02 4.71
CA VAL A 185 -14.54 -2.99 5.50
C VAL A 185 -14.81 -3.23 6.98
N VAL A 186 -15.99 -2.79 7.46
CA VAL A 186 -16.44 -2.89 8.84
C VAL A 186 -17.74 -3.69 8.85
N GLU A 187 -17.86 -4.61 9.80
CA GLU A 187 -19.06 -5.40 10.08
C GLU A 187 -19.51 -5.08 11.51
N GLU A 188 -20.82 -5.15 11.78
CA GLU A 188 -21.42 -4.93 13.12
C GLU A 188 -21.26 -6.14 14.05
#